data_AF-A0A2K8M3I9-F1
#
_entry.id   AF-A0A2K8M3I9-F1
#
_cell.length_a   1.000
_cell.length_b   1.000
_cell.length_c   1.000
_cell.angle_alpha   90.00
_cell.angle_beta   90.00
_cell.angle_gamma   90.00
#
_symmetry.space_group_name_H-M   'P 1'
#
loop_
_entity.id
_entity.type
_entity.pdbx_description
1 polymer ?
#
loop_
_entity_poly.entity_id
_entity_poly.type
_entity_poly.pdbx_seq_one_letter_code
_entity_poly.pdbx_strand_id
1 'polypeptide(L)'
;MNDDTVRHLWSDAELDAALAALHPHEGATDRAELDRARASLMRAAAAASESDEPVVPQQKSRSGAWRWIAVAAAVALLTGGVVVVRELASAPTTLAPAGPGSPAERPEAGAPFTHVVTEYSRTALVGGTSVFRVREQADLWIPADESGVWKRRWTRAESPTLLGGDDRARAKLDGPSQAEESAPGGRFAHDSRFPGESSPSALPGWFHPTPEFVASLPTDTHTLTGTLLKESSPPRPPTSVGPLPQPVNYGAPKIPAPISYPSATGLILNVLASGYASRELRGAFQKVMDNPSLGFEVVQISPDFVQYAAPAGPYRLLVSVDRTRAHLTDIQALATSPATGFAPGTLVSSARFSYQTTDRAGD
;
A
#
# COMPACT_ATOMS: atom_id res chain seq x y z
N MET A 1 -12.65 -6.59 51.08
CA MET A 1 -13.52 -5.87 50.13
C MET A 1 -13.29 -4.40 50.37
N ASN A 2 -12.69 -3.71 49.40
CA ASN A 2 -12.81 -2.29 49.17
C ASN A 2 -12.74 -2.12 47.66
N ASP A 3 -13.90 -1.84 47.06
CA ASP A 3 -14.04 -1.36 45.70
C ASP A 3 -13.57 0.10 45.69
N ASP A 4 -12.38 0.36 45.16
CA ASP A 4 -11.97 1.73 44.81
C ASP A 4 -10.83 1.67 43.79
N THR A 5 -11.16 1.32 42.55
CA THR A 5 -10.29 1.59 41.41
C THR A 5 -11.14 1.88 40.16
N VAL A 6 -12.11 2.78 40.32
CA VAL A 6 -12.70 3.46 39.16
C VAL A 6 -11.69 4.52 38.73
N ARG A 7 -10.91 4.23 37.68
CA ARG A 7 -9.96 5.18 37.10
C ARG A 7 -10.74 6.40 36.64
N HIS A 8 -10.39 7.55 37.21
CA HIS A 8 -10.97 8.85 36.91
C HIS A 8 -10.85 9.11 35.40
N LEU A 9 -11.98 9.14 34.70
CA LEU A 9 -12.08 9.69 33.35
C LEU A 9 -11.62 11.14 33.41
N TRP A 10 -10.88 11.56 32.38
CA TRP A 10 -10.35 12.92 32.27
C TRP A 10 -11.42 13.95 32.56
N SER A 11 -11.05 14.99 33.31
CA SER A 11 -11.96 16.11 33.53
C SER A 11 -12.20 16.86 32.21
N ASP A 12 -13.38 17.46 32.05
CA ASP A 12 -13.73 18.25 30.85
C ASP A 12 -12.67 19.31 30.52
N ALA A 13 -12.06 19.91 31.55
CA ALA A 13 -10.99 20.89 31.40
C ALA A 13 -9.69 20.30 30.82
N GLU A 14 -9.36 19.04 31.17
CA GLU A 14 -8.19 18.35 30.62
C GLU A 14 -8.41 17.93 29.17
N LEU A 15 -9.65 17.53 28.83
CA LEU A 15 -10.02 17.21 27.46
C LEU A 15 -9.95 18.47 26.56
N ASP A 16 -10.48 19.60 27.05
CA ASP A 16 -10.45 20.87 26.33
C ASP A 16 -9.01 21.40 26.15
N ALA A 17 -8.15 21.25 27.17
CA ALA A 17 -6.75 21.62 27.08
C ALA A 17 -5.96 20.74 26.09
N ALA A 18 -6.24 19.43 26.06
CA ALA A 18 -5.63 18.51 25.11
C ALA A 18 -6.07 18.79 23.66
N LEU A 19 -7.34 19.15 23.44
CA LEU A 19 -7.86 19.54 22.14
C LEU A 19 -7.29 20.87 21.64
N ALA A 20 -7.17 21.87 22.50
CA ALA A 20 -6.56 23.15 22.16
C ALA A 20 -5.06 23.01 21.79
N ALA A 21 -4.36 22.09 22.45
CA ALA A 21 -2.96 21.79 22.14
C ALA A 21 -2.79 21.07 20.78
N LEU A 22 -3.81 20.37 20.30
CA LEU A 22 -3.78 19.65 19.03
C LEU A 22 -4.05 20.55 17.81
N HIS A 23 -4.74 21.68 18.02
CA HIS A 23 -5.10 22.65 16.96
C HIS A 23 -4.60 24.08 17.23
N PRO A 24 -3.29 24.31 17.46
CA PRO A 24 -2.81 25.63 17.86
C PRO A 24 -2.88 26.71 16.74
N HIS A 25 -3.15 26.34 15.48
CA HIS A 25 -3.00 27.24 14.32
C HIS A 25 -4.21 27.33 13.38
N GLU A 26 -5.40 26.86 13.79
CA GLU A 26 -6.63 27.10 13.02
C GLU A 26 -7.38 28.30 13.59
N GLY A 27 -7.53 29.34 12.76
CA GLY A 27 -8.32 30.52 13.11
C GLY A 27 -9.75 30.12 13.46
N ALA A 28 -10.16 30.48 14.69
CA ALA A 28 -11.51 30.40 15.23
C ALA A 28 -12.34 29.19 14.73
N THR A 29 -12.02 28.00 15.24
CA THR A 29 -12.90 26.83 15.14
C THR A 29 -14.31 27.24 15.57
N ASP A 30 -15.28 27.12 14.66
CA ASP A 30 -16.65 27.57 14.89
C ASP A 30 -17.24 26.82 16.09
N ARG A 31 -17.55 27.56 17.16
CA ARG A 31 -18.08 27.02 18.42
C ARG A 31 -19.34 26.17 18.16
N ALA A 32 -20.11 26.52 17.13
CA ALA A 32 -21.30 25.78 16.73
C ALA A 32 -21.00 24.38 16.16
N GLU A 33 -19.85 24.17 15.52
CA GLU A 33 -19.43 22.85 15.03
C GLU A 33 -18.93 21.95 16.16
N LEU A 34 -18.20 22.52 17.12
CA LEU A 34 -17.80 21.81 18.34
C LEU A 34 -19.01 21.37 19.16
N ASP A 35 -20.02 22.23 19.31
CA ASP A 35 -21.25 21.86 20.02
C ASP A 35 -22.05 20.77 19.28
N ARG A 36 -22.04 20.79 17.94
CA ARG A 36 -22.68 19.74 17.11
C ARG A 36 -21.96 18.39 17.26
N ALA A 37 -20.63 18.40 17.25
CA ALA A 37 -19.81 17.20 17.47
C ALA A 37 -20.03 16.64 18.88
N ARG A 38 -20.07 17.50 19.91
CA ARG A 38 -20.37 17.12 21.30
C ARG A 38 -21.75 16.49 21.44
N ALA A 39 -22.77 17.08 20.82
CA ALA A 39 -24.12 16.51 20.83
C ALA A 39 -24.21 15.16 20.10
N SER A 40 -23.44 14.97 19.01
CA SER A 40 -23.38 13.69 18.30
C SER A 40 -22.72 12.60 19.16
N LEU A 41 -21.61 12.93 19.84
CA LEU A 41 -20.88 12.01 20.70
C LEU A 41 -21.70 11.59 21.93
N MET A 42 -22.38 12.54 22.56
CA MET A 42 -23.27 12.25 23.70
C MET A 42 -24.47 11.39 23.29
N ARG A 43 -25.01 11.58 22.08
CA ARG A 43 -26.10 10.74 21.56
C ARG A 43 -25.63 9.31 21.27
N ALA A 44 -24.41 9.15 20.76
CA ALA A 44 -23.80 7.84 20.57
C ALA A 44 -23.48 7.13 21.90
N ALA A 45 -23.03 7.88 22.92
CA ALA A 45 -22.78 7.34 24.26
C ALA A 45 -24.06 6.93 24.98
N ALA A 46 -25.14 7.71 24.86
CA ALA A 46 -26.45 7.36 25.42
C ALA A 46 -27.04 6.09 24.77
N ALA A 47 -26.89 5.94 23.44
CA ALA A 47 -27.32 4.74 22.72
C ALA A 47 -26.54 3.48 23.13
N ALA A 48 -25.32 3.63 23.66
CA ALA A 48 -24.54 2.52 24.20
C ALA A 48 -24.92 2.13 25.64
N SER A 49 -25.59 3.03 26.39
CA SER A 49 -26.03 2.77 27.76
C SER A 49 -27.46 2.19 27.87
N GLU A 50 -28.29 2.28 26.84
CA GLU A 50 -29.67 1.71 26.83
C GLU A 50 -29.75 0.29 26.25
N SER A 51 -28.76 -0.57 26.54
CA SER A 51 -28.91 -2.01 26.32
C SER A 51 -29.54 -2.67 27.55
N ASP A 52 -30.85 -2.46 27.71
CA ASP A 52 -31.69 -3.22 28.63
C ASP A 52 -31.70 -4.71 28.24
N GLU A 53 -31.48 -5.58 29.22
CA GLU A 53 -31.55 -7.03 29.07
C GLU A 53 -32.94 -7.48 28.59
N PRO A 54 -33.05 -8.30 27.53
CA PRO A 54 -34.28 -9.02 27.26
C PRO A 54 -34.36 -10.30 28.10
N VAL A 55 -35.41 -10.37 28.92
CA VAL A 55 -35.88 -11.59 29.58
C VAL A 55 -36.15 -12.68 28.54
N VAL A 56 -35.48 -13.83 28.70
CA VAL A 56 -35.53 -15.00 27.82
C VAL A 56 -36.76 -15.87 28.10
N PRO A 57 -37.53 -16.30 27.07
CA PRO A 57 -38.24 -17.58 27.13
C PRO A 57 -37.40 -18.68 26.49
N GLN A 58 -37.26 -19.79 27.21
CA GLN A 58 -36.53 -20.98 26.78
C GLN A 58 -37.16 -21.63 25.53
N GLN A 59 -36.39 -21.76 24.45
CA GLN A 59 -36.63 -22.78 23.43
C GLN A 59 -35.33 -23.47 22.99
N LYS A 60 -35.38 -24.80 23.02
CA LYS A 60 -34.34 -25.74 22.60
C LYS A 60 -34.16 -25.69 21.08
N SER A 61 -32.95 -25.45 20.57
CA SER A 61 -32.17 -26.45 19.79
C SER A 61 -30.88 -25.89 19.16
N ARG A 62 -29.80 -26.63 19.38
CA ARG A 62 -28.60 -26.98 18.56
C ARG A 62 -27.90 -25.95 17.63
N SER A 63 -26.57 -26.00 17.78
CA SER A 63 -25.45 -25.46 16.97
C SER A 63 -25.16 -23.97 17.17
N GLY A 64 -23.97 -23.50 17.58
CA GLY A 64 -22.68 -24.15 17.75
C GLY A 64 -21.59 -23.28 17.11
N ALA A 65 -21.05 -22.33 17.90
CA ALA A 65 -19.78 -21.63 17.69
C ALA A 65 -19.60 -20.74 16.44
N TRP A 66 -20.16 -19.52 16.40
CA TRP A 66 -19.64 -18.48 15.50
C TRP A 66 -20.04 -17.02 15.83
N ARG A 67 -19.87 -16.56 17.08
CA ARG A 67 -20.29 -15.18 17.46
C ARG A 67 -19.32 -14.35 18.31
N TRP A 68 -18.04 -14.70 18.40
CA TRP A 68 -17.07 -13.93 19.22
C TRP A 68 -15.77 -13.54 18.50
N ILE A 69 -15.82 -13.18 17.21
CA ILE A 69 -14.68 -12.55 16.51
C ILE A 69 -15.16 -11.28 15.83
N ALA A 70 -15.35 -10.20 16.58
CA ALA A 70 -15.66 -8.88 16.00
C ALA A 70 -15.00 -7.69 16.72
N VAL A 71 -14.18 -7.90 17.77
CA VAL A 71 -13.73 -6.78 18.63
C VAL A 71 -12.22 -6.48 18.57
N ALA A 72 -11.41 -7.24 17.83
CA ALA A 72 -9.95 -7.03 17.80
C ALA A 72 -9.43 -6.10 16.66
N ALA A 73 -10.23 -5.78 15.66
CA ALA A 73 -9.75 -5.03 14.48
C ALA A 73 -9.72 -3.50 14.65
N ALA A 74 -10.41 -2.95 15.66
CA ALA A 74 -10.59 -1.50 15.78
C ALA A 74 -9.44 -0.76 16.48
N VAL A 75 -8.57 -1.45 17.24
CA VAL A 75 -7.54 -0.80 18.06
C VAL A 75 -6.19 -0.66 17.34
N ALA A 76 -5.96 -1.42 16.26
CA ALA A 76 -4.70 -1.36 15.51
C ALA A 76 -4.65 -0.25 14.44
N LEU A 77 -5.75 0.44 14.15
CA LEU A 77 -5.84 1.41 13.04
C LEU A 77 -5.67 2.88 13.46
N LEU A 78 -5.63 3.19 14.76
CA LEU A 78 -5.60 4.59 15.25
C LEU A 78 -4.21 5.17 15.50
N THR A 79 -3.12 4.41 15.35
CA THR A 79 -1.75 4.87 15.69
C THR A 79 -0.84 5.12 14.48
N GLY A 80 -1.34 5.12 13.25
CA GLY A 80 -0.50 5.28 12.06
C GLY A 80 -1.10 6.19 10.99
N GLY A 81 -0.72 7.47 11.01
CA GLY A 81 -0.69 8.29 9.80
C GLY A 81 -1.42 9.62 9.86
N VAL A 82 -0.85 10.60 10.57
CA VAL A 82 -1.08 12.01 10.21
C VAL A 82 -0.36 12.26 8.89
N VAL A 83 -1.11 12.41 7.81
CA VAL A 83 -0.59 12.87 6.51
C VAL A 83 -0.55 14.39 6.56
N VAL A 84 0.64 14.97 6.66
CA VAL A 84 0.82 16.41 6.48
C VAL A 84 0.73 16.71 4.98
N VAL A 85 -0.45 17.10 4.51
CA VAL A 85 -0.61 17.69 3.18
C VAL A 85 -0.05 19.10 3.25
N ARG A 86 1.14 19.32 2.69
CA ARG A 86 1.71 20.66 2.54
C ARG A 86 1.12 21.27 1.27
N GLU A 87 0.10 22.11 1.41
CA GLU A 87 -0.37 22.97 0.32
C GLU A 87 0.74 23.98 -0.02
N LEU A 88 1.27 23.89 -1.25
CA LEU A 88 1.95 24.99 -1.91
C LEU A 88 0.94 25.67 -2.83
N ALA A 89 0.24 26.66 -2.27
CA ALA A 89 -0.46 27.66 -3.05
C ALA A 89 0.58 28.61 -3.67
N SER A 90 0.63 28.67 -5.00
CA SER A 90 0.92 29.88 -5.79
C SER A 90 0.77 29.54 -7.28
N ALA A 91 -0.36 29.92 -7.88
CA ALA A 91 -0.45 30.12 -9.32
C ALA A 91 0.23 31.45 -9.70
N PRO A 92 0.76 31.56 -10.92
CA PRO A 92 0.22 32.62 -11.77
C PRO A 92 -0.01 32.21 -13.24
N THR A 93 -1.20 32.62 -13.69
CA THR A 93 -1.49 33.31 -14.96
C THR A 93 -1.31 32.60 -16.30
N THR A 94 -2.46 32.43 -16.95
CA THR A 94 -2.76 32.33 -18.38
C THR A 94 -1.76 33.00 -19.33
N LEU A 95 -1.16 32.24 -20.26
CA LEU A 95 -0.78 32.73 -21.59
C LEU A 95 -0.92 31.59 -22.63
N ALA A 96 -1.74 31.84 -23.65
CA ALA A 96 -1.79 31.08 -24.90
C ALA A 96 -1.25 31.99 -26.04
N PRO A 97 -1.09 31.47 -27.27
CA PRO A 97 0.19 31.12 -27.89
C PRO A 97 0.75 32.20 -28.83
N ALA A 98 2.07 32.22 -29.04
CA ALA A 98 2.70 33.04 -30.07
C ALA A 98 3.59 32.19 -31.00
N GLY A 99 3.15 32.04 -32.25
CA GLY A 99 3.94 32.03 -33.50
C GLY A 99 5.01 30.94 -33.77
N PRO A 100 5.17 30.49 -35.03
CA PRO A 100 6.21 29.53 -35.42
C PRO A 100 7.56 30.23 -35.56
N GLY A 101 8.46 29.98 -34.60
CA GLY A 101 9.88 30.34 -34.68
C GLY A 101 10.73 29.22 -35.31
N SER A 102 11.74 29.60 -36.08
CA SER A 102 12.67 28.77 -36.88
C SER A 102 13.23 27.51 -36.19
N PRO A 103 13.56 26.45 -36.97
CA PRO A 103 14.04 25.16 -36.47
C PRO A 103 15.57 25.11 -36.35
N ALA A 104 16.15 25.93 -35.48
CA ALA A 104 17.53 25.77 -35.01
C ALA A 104 17.67 26.54 -33.69
N GLU A 105 18.15 25.88 -32.63
CA GLU A 105 18.35 26.43 -31.27
C GLU A 105 17.09 26.62 -30.40
N ARG A 106 16.27 25.59 -30.30
CA ARG A 106 15.44 25.40 -29.09
C ARG A 106 16.21 24.43 -28.17
N PRO A 107 16.63 24.82 -26.95
CA PRO A 107 16.86 23.82 -25.92
C PRO A 107 15.53 23.10 -25.76
N GLU A 108 15.44 21.81 -26.07
CA GLU A 108 14.28 21.02 -25.68
C GLU A 108 14.06 21.28 -24.19
N ALA A 109 13.02 22.05 -23.86
CA ALA A 109 12.55 22.15 -22.49
C ALA A 109 12.30 20.70 -22.06
N GLY A 110 13.17 20.21 -21.17
CA GLY A 110 13.28 18.80 -20.83
C GLY A 110 11.90 18.23 -20.56
N ALA A 111 11.49 17.26 -21.36
CA ALA A 111 10.17 16.68 -21.21
C ALA A 111 10.02 16.16 -19.77
N PRO A 112 8.89 16.43 -19.11
CA PRO A 112 8.73 16.09 -17.71
C PRO A 112 8.85 14.58 -17.50
N PHE A 113 9.46 14.19 -16.40
CA PHE A 113 9.50 12.82 -15.92
C PHE A 113 8.29 12.55 -15.04
N THR A 114 7.73 11.33 -15.15
CA THR A 114 6.94 10.74 -14.08
C THR A 114 7.90 10.11 -13.09
N HIS A 115 8.01 10.69 -11.89
CA HIS A 115 8.75 10.16 -10.77
C HIS A 115 7.83 9.26 -9.92
N VAL A 116 8.19 8.00 -9.85
CA VAL A 116 7.53 6.98 -9.04
C VAL A 116 8.45 6.64 -7.88
N VAL A 117 7.98 6.86 -6.65
CA VAL A 117 8.69 6.43 -5.44
C VAL A 117 7.96 5.24 -4.87
N THR A 118 8.68 4.14 -4.71
CA THR A 118 8.21 2.93 -4.03
C THR A 118 8.99 2.73 -2.74
N GLU A 119 8.38 3.05 -1.61
CA GLU A 119 8.90 2.70 -0.29
C GLU A 119 8.42 1.30 0.07
N TYR A 120 9.31 0.35 0.28
CA TYR A 120 8.90 -1.01 0.60
C TYR A 120 9.64 -1.57 1.80
N SER A 121 9.01 -2.55 2.44
CA SER A 121 9.59 -3.28 3.55
C SER A 121 9.56 -4.78 3.30
N ARG A 122 10.66 -5.44 3.66
CA ARG A 122 10.81 -6.90 3.61
C ARG A 122 11.27 -7.43 4.95
N THR A 123 10.95 -8.69 5.24
CA THR A 123 11.60 -9.39 6.36
C THR A 123 12.93 -9.97 5.93
N ALA A 124 13.94 -9.86 6.79
CA ALA A 124 15.24 -10.50 6.66
C ALA A 124 15.47 -11.42 7.87
N LEU A 125 15.85 -12.66 7.59
CA LEU A 125 16.23 -13.65 8.60
C LEU A 125 17.73 -13.67 8.77
N VAL A 126 18.17 -13.58 10.02
CA VAL A 126 19.58 -13.61 10.37
C VAL A 126 19.85 -14.73 11.35
N GLY A 127 20.81 -15.59 11.01
CA GLY A 127 21.25 -16.67 11.89
C GLY A 127 20.17 -17.70 12.22
N GLY A 128 19.08 -17.77 11.45
CA GLY A 128 18.00 -18.74 11.64
C GLY A 128 17.00 -18.40 12.74
N THR A 129 17.25 -17.37 13.57
CA THR A 129 16.47 -17.09 14.77
C THR A 129 16.06 -15.64 14.95
N SER A 130 16.74 -14.69 14.30
CA SER A 130 16.41 -13.26 14.40
C SER A 130 15.80 -12.73 13.12
N VAL A 131 14.70 -11.99 13.24
CA VAL A 131 13.98 -11.39 12.12
C VAL A 131 14.00 -9.90 12.24
N PHE A 132 14.31 -9.26 11.12
CA PHE A 132 14.28 -7.84 11.01
C PHE A 132 13.38 -7.42 9.86
N ARG A 133 12.66 -6.31 10.03
CA ARG A 133 12.06 -5.58 8.94
C ARG A 133 13.11 -4.63 8.38
N VAL A 134 13.45 -4.79 7.12
CA VAL A 134 14.34 -3.90 6.38
C VAL A 134 13.48 -3.01 5.49
N ARG A 135 13.70 -1.70 5.57
CA ARG A 135 13.04 -0.71 4.71
C ARG A 135 13.99 -0.26 3.63
N GLU A 136 13.46 -0.18 2.43
CA GLU A 136 14.18 0.17 1.22
C GLU A 136 13.27 1.07 0.38
N GLN A 137 13.88 1.85 -0.50
CA GLN A 137 13.18 2.76 -1.40
C GLN A 137 13.71 2.55 -2.81
N ALA A 138 12.80 2.49 -3.78
CA ALA A 138 13.12 2.54 -5.19
C ALA A 138 12.46 3.77 -5.83
N ASP A 139 13.27 4.65 -6.37
CA ASP A 139 12.86 5.79 -7.17
C ASP A 139 13.02 5.45 -8.64
N LEU A 140 12.01 5.75 -9.44
CA LEU A 140 12.01 5.54 -10.88
C LEU A 140 11.60 6.83 -11.57
N TRP A 141 12.43 7.33 -12.48
CA TRP A 141 12.13 8.49 -13.32
C TRP A 141 11.86 8.02 -14.75
N ILE A 142 10.60 8.15 -15.16
CA ILE A 142 10.09 7.72 -16.45
C ILE A 142 9.96 8.96 -17.36
N PRO A 143 10.74 9.07 -18.45
CA PRO A 143 10.61 10.18 -19.39
C PRO A 143 9.23 10.18 -20.08
N ALA A 144 8.75 11.36 -20.52
CA ALA A 144 7.51 11.46 -21.27
C ALA A 144 7.52 10.65 -22.59
N ASP A 145 8.67 10.60 -23.27
CA ASP A 145 8.92 9.63 -24.32
C ASP A 145 9.42 8.33 -23.68
N GLU A 146 8.57 7.31 -23.63
CA GLU A 146 8.86 6.02 -22.99
C GLU A 146 10.09 5.32 -23.59
N SER A 147 10.48 5.65 -24.84
CA SER A 147 11.69 5.11 -25.48
C SER A 147 12.98 5.77 -25.00
N GLY A 148 12.87 6.88 -24.25
CA GLY A 148 14.00 7.65 -23.72
C GLY A 148 14.82 6.93 -22.65
N VAL A 149 15.71 7.67 -21.99
CA VAL A 149 16.56 7.13 -20.92
C VAL A 149 15.85 7.26 -19.57
N TRP A 150 15.61 6.12 -18.95
CA TRP A 150 15.01 6.02 -17.64
C TRP A 150 16.11 6.02 -16.59
N LYS A 151 15.81 6.56 -15.40
CA LYS A 151 16.69 6.44 -14.24
C LYS A 151 16.01 5.66 -13.14
N ARG A 152 16.78 4.82 -12.45
CA ARG A 152 16.34 4.12 -11.23
C ARG A 152 17.38 4.37 -10.15
N ARG A 153 16.91 4.77 -8.96
CA ARG A 153 17.73 4.84 -7.75
C ARG A 153 17.13 3.91 -6.73
N TRP A 154 17.96 3.13 -6.09
CA TRP A 154 17.58 2.34 -4.94
C TRP A 154 18.38 2.76 -3.73
N THR A 155 17.70 2.81 -2.58
CA THR A 155 18.30 3.21 -1.31
C THR A 155 17.83 2.27 -0.20
N ARG A 156 18.78 1.81 0.61
CA ARG A 156 18.56 1.25 1.95
C ARG A 156 19.18 2.22 2.93
N ALA A 157 18.38 2.98 3.66
CA ALA A 157 18.88 4.02 4.57
C ALA A 157 18.64 3.69 6.05
N GLU A 158 17.53 3.03 6.37
CA GLU A 158 17.10 2.86 7.76
C GLU A 158 17.72 1.62 8.42
N SER A 159 17.95 1.72 9.73
CA SER A 159 18.33 0.56 10.53
C SER A 159 17.19 -0.47 10.56
N PRO A 160 17.48 -1.76 10.34
CA PRO A 160 16.47 -2.81 10.39
C PRO A 160 15.75 -2.85 11.75
N THR A 161 14.43 -2.99 11.74
CA THR A 161 13.60 -3.07 12.94
C THR A 161 13.48 -4.53 13.39
N LEU A 162 13.85 -4.88 14.62
CA LEU A 162 13.70 -6.23 15.15
C LEU A 162 12.21 -6.60 15.27
N LEU A 163 11.79 -7.69 14.62
CA LEU A 163 10.45 -8.28 14.76
C LEU A 163 10.44 -9.45 15.73
N GLY A 164 11.58 -10.13 15.92
CA GLY A 164 11.74 -11.23 16.87
C GLY A 164 13.18 -11.79 16.90
N GLY A 165 13.57 -12.42 18.01
CA GLY A 165 14.90 -13.01 18.20
C GLY A 165 15.90 -12.11 18.93
N ASP A 166 17.19 -12.25 18.62
CA ASP A 166 18.30 -11.48 19.23
C ASP A 166 18.70 -10.28 18.34
N ASP A 167 18.65 -9.08 18.91
CA ASP A 167 19.01 -7.83 18.23
C ASP A 167 20.49 -7.77 17.83
N ARG A 168 21.38 -8.49 18.53
CA ARG A 168 22.81 -8.55 18.18
C ARG A 168 23.06 -9.12 16.79
N ALA A 169 22.12 -9.91 16.29
CA ALA A 169 22.17 -10.44 14.93
C ALA A 169 22.11 -9.33 13.87
N ARG A 170 21.61 -8.13 14.20
CA ARG A 170 21.55 -6.98 13.28
C ARG A 170 22.90 -6.66 12.62
N ALA A 171 24.02 -6.89 13.33
CA ALA A 171 25.37 -6.67 12.81
C ALA A 171 25.74 -7.54 11.59
N LYS A 172 24.94 -8.57 11.27
CA LYS A 172 25.12 -9.44 10.11
C LYS A 172 24.25 -9.04 8.90
N LEU A 173 23.38 -8.04 9.04
CA LEU A 173 22.64 -7.48 7.92
C LEU A 173 23.51 -6.50 7.17
N ASP A 174 23.37 -6.42 5.84
CA ASP A 174 24.05 -5.37 5.10
C ASP A 174 23.53 -4.01 5.55
N GLY A 175 24.47 -3.10 5.77
CA GLY A 175 24.19 -1.75 6.22
C GLY A 175 23.52 -0.89 5.14
N PRO A 176 23.47 0.43 5.38
CA PRO A 176 22.97 1.37 4.40
C PRO A 176 23.72 1.25 3.07
N SER A 177 22.97 1.32 1.97
CA SER A 177 23.51 1.19 0.61
C SER A 177 22.64 1.97 -0.37
N GLN A 178 23.25 2.42 -1.47
CA GLN A 178 22.56 3.08 -2.57
C GLN A 178 23.10 2.53 -3.90
N ALA A 179 22.22 2.39 -4.88
CA ALA A 179 22.58 2.03 -6.24
C ALA A 179 21.78 2.90 -7.22
N GLU A 180 22.42 3.29 -8.32
CA GLU A 180 21.77 4.05 -9.38
C GLU A 180 22.05 3.40 -10.72
N GLU A 181 21.02 3.34 -11.56
CA GLU A 181 21.08 2.76 -12.89
C GLU A 181 20.33 3.67 -13.87
N SER A 182 20.80 3.68 -15.11
CA SER A 182 20.10 4.33 -16.22
C SER A 182 20.02 3.36 -17.39
N ALA A 183 18.85 3.30 -18.02
CA ALA A 183 18.61 2.37 -19.12
C ALA A 183 17.62 2.94 -20.14
N PRO A 184 17.84 2.72 -21.45
CA PRO A 184 16.86 3.08 -22.46
C PRO A 184 15.59 2.23 -22.31
N GLY A 185 14.42 2.86 -22.37
CA GLY A 185 13.13 2.19 -22.28
C GLY A 185 12.90 1.40 -20.99
N GLY A 186 13.58 1.77 -19.89
CA GLY A 186 13.43 1.11 -18.59
C GLY A 186 14.01 -0.31 -18.50
N ARG A 187 14.87 -0.70 -19.47
CA ARG A 187 15.48 -2.04 -19.54
C ARG A 187 16.76 -2.14 -18.70
N PHE A 188 16.61 -2.16 -17.39
CA PHE A 188 17.73 -2.21 -16.44
C PHE A 188 18.50 -3.54 -16.51
N ALA A 189 19.81 -3.52 -16.32
CA ALA A 189 20.66 -4.72 -16.47
C ALA A 189 20.34 -5.80 -15.43
N HIS A 190 19.84 -5.39 -14.27
CA HIS A 190 19.22 -6.27 -13.30
C HIS A 190 17.71 -6.07 -13.38
N ASP A 191 17.04 -6.97 -14.13
CA ASP A 191 15.57 -7.11 -14.20
C ASP A 191 14.94 -7.49 -12.85
N SER A 192 15.76 -7.53 -11.80
CA SER A 192 15.36 -7.60 -10.41
C SER A 192 14.47 -6.40 -10.10
N ARG A 193 13.20 -6.66 -9.79
CA ARG A 193 12.26 -5.64 -9.30
C ARG A 193 12.77 -4.99 -8.01
N PHE A 194 13.53 -5.75 -7.23
CA PHE A 194 14.23 -5.32 -6.03
C PHE A 194 15.71 -5.68 -6.15
N PRO A 195 16.64 -4.79 -5.79
CA PRO A 195 18.06 -5.12 -5.84
C PRO A 195 18.41 -6.26 -4.91
N GLY A 196 19.29 -7.14 -5.39
CA GLY A 196 19.65 -8.40 -4.74
C GLY A 196 18.77 -9.60 -5.14
N GLU A 197 17.66 -9.40 -5.87
CA GLU A 197 16.95 -10.51 -6.51
C GLU A 197 17.62 -10.87 -7.84
N SER A 198 18.46 -11.90 -7.88
CA SER A 198 18.87 -12.48 -9.16
C SER A 198 17.69 -13.26 -9.76
N SER A 199 16.83 -12.60 -10.56
CA SER A 199 15.82 -13.28 -11.36
C SER A 199 16.41 -13.62 -12.73
N PRO A 200 16.54 -14.90 -13.10
CA PRO A 200 17.02 -15.28 -14.44
C PRO A 200 16.01 -14.81 -15.50
N SER A 201 16.43 -13.84 -16.33
CA SER A 201 15.77 -13.38 -17.57
C SER A 201 14.25 -13.51 -17.54
N ALA A 202 13.58 -12.69 -16.74
CA ALA A 202 12.15 -12.75 -16.69
C ALA A 202 11.58 -12.22 -18.01
N LEU A 203 10.83 -13.06 -18.72
CA LEU A 203 10.21 -12.65 -19.98
C LEU A 203 9.26 -11.45 -19.72
N PRO A 204 9.29 -10.43 -20.59
CA PRO A 204 8.32 -9.33 -20.57
C PRO A 204 6.88 -9.84 -20.48
N GLY A 205 6.03 -9.12 -19.75
CA GLY A 205 4.61 -9.43 -19.63
C GLY A 205 4.04 -9.04 -18.28
N TRP A 206 2.96 -9.68 -17.84
CA TRP A 206 2.27 -9.34 -16.59
C TRP A 206 3.15 -9.36 -15.33
N PHE A 207 4.16 -10.23 -15.30
CA PHE A 207 5.04 -10.37 -14.15
C PHE A 207 6.19 -9.39 -14.16
N HIS A 208 6.58 -8.90 -15.33
CA HIS A 208 7.61 -7.89 -15.56
C HIS A 208 7.08 -6.96 -16.64
N PRO A 209 6.10 -6.10 -16.29
CA PRO A 209 5.47 -5.23 -17.27
C PRO A 209 6.54 -4.33 -17.88
N THR A 210 6.57 -4.25 -19.20
CA THR A 210 7.33 -3.24 -19.94
C THR A 210 6.37 -2.15 -20.42
N PRO A 211 6.85 -0.97 -20.79
CA PRO A 211 5.99 0.09 -21.33
C PRO A 211 5.18 -0.40 -22.54
N GLU A 212 5.81 -1.13 -23.46
CA GLU A 212 5.15 -1.65 -24.67
C GLU A 212 4.09 -2.69 -24.34
N PHE A 213 4.36 -3.56 -23.36
CA PHE A 213 3.37 -4.53 -22.87
C PHE A 213 2.17 -3.83 -22.25
N VAL A 214 2.40 -2.85 -21.36
CA VAL A 214 1.32 -2.12 -20.68
C VAL A 214 0.49 -1.31 -21.67
N ALA A 215 1.12 -0.67 -22.65
CA ALA A 215 0.42 0.04 -23.72
C ALA A 215 -0.44 -0.88 -24.61
N SER A 216 -0.09 -2.17 -24.71
CA SER A 216 -0.88 -3.15 -25.47
C SER A 216 -2.14 -3.65 -24.74
N LEU A 217 -2.29 -3.35 -23.45
CA LEU A 217 -3.41 -3.85 -22.65
C LEU A 217 -4.71 -3.12 -22.99
N PRO A 218 -5.85 -3.85 -23.03
CA PRO A 218 -7.15 -3.23 -23.28
C PRO A 218 -7.57 -2.32 -22.13
N THR A 219 -8.09 -1.14 -22.46
CA THR A 219 -8.67 -0.19 -21.49
C THR A 219 -10.17 -0.41 -21.26
N ASP A 220 -10.84 -1.18 -22.13
CA ASP A 220 -12.21 -1.62 -21.90
C ASP A 220 -12.25 -2.65 -20.75
N THR A 221 -13.07 -2.35 -19.73
CA THR A 221 -13.13 -3.15 -18.49
C THR A 221 -13.56 -4.60 -18.74
N HIS A 222 -14.52 -4.83 -19.65
CA HIS A 222 -15.00 -6.19 -19.94
C HIS A 222 -13.94 -7.02 -20.67
N THR A 223 -13.30 -6.43 -21.68
CA THR A 223 -12.22 -7.06 -22.44
C THR A 223 -11.00 -7.34 -21.55
N LEU A 224 -10.63 -6.41 -20.67
CA LEU A 224 -9.55 -6.59 -19.70
C LEU A 224 -9.88 -7.71 -18.70
N THR A 225 -11.10 -7.75 -18.18
CA THR A 225 -11.58 -8.83 -17.30
C THR A 225 -11.47 -10.19 -18.00
N GLY A 226 -11.95 -10.30 -19.24
CA GLY A 226 -11.87 -11.54 -20.01
C GLY A 226 -10.42 -11.98 -20.28
N THR A 227 -9.53 -11.03 -20.54
CA THR A 227 -8.09 -11.27 -20.72
C THR A 227 -7.47 -11.81 -19.43
N LEU A 228 -7.72 -11.17 -18.29
CA LEU A 228 -7.22 -11.60 -16.99
C LEU A 228 -7.74 -12.97 -16.59
N LEU A 229 -9.02 -13.27 -16.80
CA LEU A 229 -9.59 -14.59 -16.53
C LEU A 229 -8.97 -15.68 -17.41
N LYS A 230 -8.72 -15.38 -18.69
CA LYS A 230 -8.07 -16.30 -19.62
C LYS A 230 -6.62 -16.58 -19.22
N GLU A 231 -5.86 -15.53 -18.90
CA GLU A 231 -4.44 -15.65 -18.56
C GLU A 231 -4.19 -16.19 -17.14
N SER A 232 -5.18 -16.03 -16.25
CA SER A 232 -5.17 -16.61 -14.91
C SER A 232 -5.53 -18.11 -14.88
N SER A 233 -6.03 -18.67 -15.99
CA SER A 233 -6.60 -20.02 -16.06
C SER A 233 -5.67 -21.23 -16.32
N PRO A 234 -4.38 -21.16 -16.74
CA PRO A 234 -3.57 -22.39 -16.78
C PRO A 234 -3.16 -22.79 -15.35
N PRO A 235 -2.81 -24.08 -15.09
CA PRO A 235 -2.34 -24.54 -13.79
C PRO A 235 -0.89 -24.08 -13.59
N ARG A 236 -0.67 -22.77 -13.56
CA ARG A 236 0.59 -22.23 -13.04
C ARG A 236 0.50 -22.35 -11.52
N PRO A 237 1.49 -22.97 -10.87
CA PRO A 237 1.60 -22.85 -9.43
C PRO A 237 1.58 -21.35 -9.08
N PRO A 238 0.98 -20.96 -7.95
CA PRO A 238 0.96 -19.58 -7.54
C PRO A 238 2.36 -18.99 -7.63
N THR A 239 2.50 -17.94 -8.42
CA THR A 239 3.79 -17.32 -8.65
C THR A 239 4.13 -16.45 -7.44
N SER A 240 5.37 -16.55 -6.97
CA SER A 240 5.95 -15.60 -5.99
C SER A 240 6.23 -14.22 -6.61
N VAL A 241 5.80 -13.99 -7.85
CA VAL A 241 6.13 -12.79 -8.62
C VAL A 241 4.99 -11.78 -8.47
N GLY A 242 5.15 -10.89 -7.51
CA GLY A 242 4.23 -9.77 -7.28
C GLY A 242 5.00 -8.51 -6.87
N PRO A 243 4.30 -7.40 -6.62
CA PRO A 243 4.95 -6.11 -6.35
C PRO A 243 5.42 -5.97 -4.90
N LEU A 244 5.25 -7.00 -4.06
CA LEU A 244 5.88 -7.03 -2.75
C LEU A 244 7.16 -7.86 -2.79
N PRO A 245 8.21 -7.42 -2.09
CA PRO A 245 9.36 -8.27 -1.85
C PRO A 245 8.92 -9.50 -1.05
N GLN A 246 9.47 -10.65 -1.39
CA GLN A 246 9.14 -11.88 -0.69
C GLN A 246 9.71 -11.84 0.74
N PRO A 247 8.93 -12.27 1.76
CA PRO A 247 9.45 -12.36 3.11
C PRO A 247 10.55 -13.43 3.14
N VAL A 248 11.73 -13.07 3.66
CA VAL A 248 12.77 -14.05 3.96
C VAL A 248 12.40 -14.66 5.33
N ASN A 249 12.19 -15.98 5.33
CA ASN A 249 11.46 -16.75 6.35
C ASN A 249 11.78 -16.48 7.81
N TYR A 250 10.78 -16.60 8.67
CA TYR A 250 10.95 -16.82 10.11
C TYR A 250 10.17 -18.05 10.57
N GLY A 251 10.79 -18.96 11.33
CA GLY A 251 10.09 -19.94 12.17
C GLY A 251 9.16 -20.97 11.49
N ALA A 252 8.94 -20.92 10.18
CA ALA A 252 8.10 -21.88 9.48
C ALA A 252 8.80 -23.26 9.34
N PRO A 253 8.09 -24.38 9.50
CA PRO A 253 8.67 -25.69 9.30
C PRO A 253 9.07 -25.91 7.82
N LYS A 254 10.37 -25.82 7.58
CA LYS A 254 11.17 -26.39 6.47
C LYS A 254 11.13 -25.75 5.07
N ILE A 255 10.14 -24.94 4.65
CA ILE A 255 10.16 -24.28 3.31
C ILE A 255 9.45 -22.92 3.40
N PRO A 256 9.96 -21.84 2.75
CA PRO A 256 9.21 -20.59 2.66
C PRO A 256 7.83 -20.83 2.07
N ALA A 257 6.81 -20.28 2.71
CA ALA A 257 5.57 -20.00 2.01
C ALA A 257 5.75 -18.60 1.38
N PRO A 258 6.14 -18.49 0.10
CA PRO A 258 6.18 -17.19 -0.56
C PRO A 258 4.78 -16.56 -0.53
N ILE A 259 4.73 -15.24 -0.68
CA ILE A 259 3.48 -14.55 -0.97
C ILE A 259 3.02 -15.07 -2.33
N SER A 260 2.00 -15.91 -2.28
CA SER A 260 1.40 -16.56 -3.43
C SER A 260 0.26 -15.68 -3.91
N TYR A 261 0.41 -15.02 -5.05
CA TYR A 261 -0.69 -14.25 -5.61
C TYR A 261 -1.64 -15.18 -6.37
N PRO A 262 -2.96 -15.11 -6.15
CA PRO A 262 -3.92 -15.66 -7.09
C PRO A 262 -3.58 -15.11 -8.48
N SER A 263 -3.74 -15.95 -9.48
CA SER A 263 -3.13 -15.74 -10.79
C SER A 263 -3.55 -14.44 -11.47
N ALA A 264 -4.71 -13.85 -11.16
CA ALA A 264 -5.08 -12.50 -11.65
C ALA A 264 -4.59 -11.36 -10.73
N THR A 265 -4.61 -11.54 -9.41
CA THR A 265 -4.18 -10.53 -8.42
C THR A 265 -2.76 -10.06 -8.68
N GLY A 266 -1.82 -11.00 -8.90
CA GLY A 266 -0.43 -10.66 -9.19
C GLY A 266 -0.28 -9.82 -10.46
N LEU A 267 -1.00 -10.18 -11.53
CA LEU A 267 -0.93 -9.49 -12.83
C LEU A 267 -1.39 -8.03 -12.70
N ILE A 268 -2.54 -7.83 -12.04
CA ILE A 268 -3.12 -6.50 -11.84
C ILE A 268 -2.18 -5.63 -11.02
N LEU A 269 -1.71 -6.14 -9.87
CA LEU A 269 -0.88 -5.35 -8.97
C LEU A 269 0.50 -5.05 -9.56
N ASN A 270 1.07 -5.94 -10.37
CA ASN A 270 2.33 -5.69 -11.07
C ASN A 270 2.19 -4.54 -12.08
N VAL A 271 1.11 -4.51 -12.87
CA VAL A 271 0.87 -3.43 -13.84
C VAL A 271 0.61 -2.11 -13.12
N LEU A 272 -0.21 -2.11 -12.07
CA LEU A 272 -0.48 -0.89 -11.29
C LEU A 272 0.77 -0.36 -10.58
N ALA A 273 1.60 -1.24 -10.02
CA ALA A 273 2.85 -0.86 -9.32
C ALA A 273 3.97 -0.43 -10.27
N SER A 274 3.91 -0.78 -11.56
CA SER A 274 4.94 -0.41 -12.53
C SER A 274 5.04 1.11 -12.75
N GLY A 275 3.92 1.82 -12.57
CA GLY A 275 3.79 3.23 -12.93
C GLY A 275 3.59 3.50 -14.42
N TYR A 276 3.57 2.47 -15.28
CA TYR A 276 3.46 2.62 -16.74
C TYR A 276 2.01 2.74 -17.20
N ALA A 277 1.06 2.32 -16.37
CA ALA A 277 -0.34 2.27 -16.74
C ALA A 277 -0.90 3.68 -16.95
N SER A 278 -1.56 3.93 -18.10
CA SER A 278 -2.28 5.19 -18.35
C SER A 278 -3.40 5.40 -17.33
N ARG A 279 -3.95 6.62 -17.27
CA ARG A 279 -5.09 6.91 -16.38
C ARG A 279 -6.31 6.03 -16.71
N GLU A 280 -6.59 5.83 -18.00
CA GLU A 280 -7.71 5.00 -18.47
C GLU A 280 -7.50 3.55 -18.06
N LEU A 281 -6.29 3.01 -18.29
CA LEU A 281 -5.97 1.63 -17.95
C LEU A 281 -6.03 1.40 -16.43
N ARG A 282 -5.52 2.34 -15.63
CA ARG A 282 -5.65 2.30 -14.16
C ARG A 282 -7.11 2.30 -13.72
N GLY A 283 -7.94 3.16 -14.30
CA GLY A 283 -9.38 3.18 -14.03
C GLY A 283 -10.07 1.87 -14.42
N ALA A 284 -9.63 1.23 -15.51
CA ALA A 284 -10.12 -0.08 -15.91
C ALA A 284 -9.74 -1.16 -14.89
N PHE A 285 -8.48 -1.22 -14.45
CA PHE A 285 -8.02 -2.16 -13.42
C PHE A 285 -8.75 -1.97 -12.08
N GLN A 286 -9.04 -0.74 -11.68
CA GLN A 286 -9.82 -0.48 -10.47
C GLN A 286 -11.22 -1.11 -10.56
N LYS A 287 -11.93 -0.90 -11.68
CA LYS A 287 -13.25 -1.54 -11.90
C LYS A 287 -13.16 -3.05 -11.99
N VAL A 288 -12.07 -3.57 -12.56
CA VAL A 288 -11.77 -5.01 -12.58
C VAL A 288 -11.60 -5.55 -11.15
N MET A 289 -10.91 -4.82 -10.26
CA MET A 289 -10.75 -5.20 -8.85
C MET A 289 -12.06 -5.18 -8.06
N ASP A 290 -13.09 -4.46 -8.53
CA ASP A 290 -14.44 -4.54 -7.94
C ASP A 290 -15.13 -5.88 -8.25
N ASN A 291 -14.57 -6.71 -9.14
CA ASN A 291 -15.09 -8.02 -9.47
C ASN A 291 -14.53 -9.12 -8.53
N PRO A 292 -15.34 -9.70 -7.63
CA PRO A 292 -14.86 -10.69 -6.65
C PRO A 292 -14.37 -12.00 -7.28
N SER A 293 -14.77 -12.30 -8.53
CA SER A 293 -14.26 -13.48 -9.25
C SER A 293 -12.74 -13.43 -9.52
N LEU A 294 -12.13 -12.24 -9.41
CA LEU A 294 -10.68 -12.04 -9.55
C LEU A 294 -9.94 -12.08 -8.20
N GLY A 295 -10.63 -12.44 -7.12
CA GLY A 295 -10.04 -12.65 -5.80
C GLY A 295 -9.88 -11.40 -4.94
N PHE A 296 -10.45 -10.27 -5.34
CA PHE A 296 -10.48 -9.05 -4.54
C PHE A 296 -11.82 -8.94 -3.79
N GLU A 297 -11.74 -8.56 -2.52
CA GLU A 297 -12.87 -8.26 -1.66
C GLU A 297 -12.75 -6.81 -1.21
N VAL A 298 -13.79 -6.00 -1.39
CA VAL A 298 -13.76 -4.61 -0.90
C VAL A 298 -13.84 -4.62 0.63
N VAL A 299 -12.82 -4.05 1.28
CA VAL A 299 -12.73 -3.95 2.75
C VAL A 299 -13.26 -2.61 3.23
N GLN A 300 -12.86 -1.54 2.55
CA GLN A 300 -13.22 -0.17 2.93
C GLN A 300 -13.41 0.68 1.69
N ILE A 301 -14.43 1.54 1.72
CA ILE A 301 -14.67 2.55 0.69
C ILE A 301 -14.71 3.90 1.38
N SER A 302 -14.01 4.86 0.80
CA SER A 302 -14.06 6.28 1.17
C SER A 302 -14.21 7.13 -0.11
N PRO A 303 -14.47 8.44 0.01
CA PRO A 303 -14.53 9.31 -1.16
C PRO A 303 -13.24 9.26 -1.99
N ASP A 304 -12.09 9.33 -1.30
CA ASP A 304 -10.79 9.49 -1.96
C ASP A 304 -10.04 8.18 -2.19
N PHE A 305 -10.37 7.11 -1.46
CA PHE A 305 -9.70 5.83 -1.61
C PHE A 305 -10.64 4.64 -1.46
N VAL A 306 -10.21 3.49 -1.99
CA VAL A 306 -10.83 2.18 -1.78
C VAL A 306 -9.73 1.22 -1.35
N GLN A 307 -10.04 0.35 -0.39
CA GLN A 307 -9.16 -0.70 0.06
C GLN A 307 -9.77 -2.06 -0.25
N TYR A 308 -8.98 -2.92 -0.88
CA TYR A 308 -9.33 -4.29 -1.19
C TYR A 308 -8.50 -5.26 -0.36
N ALA A 309 -9.07 -6.41 -0.05
CA ALA A 309 -8.36 -7.58 0.44
C ALA A 309 -8.22 -8.61 -0.69
N ALA A 310 -7.09 -9.29 -0.74
CA ALA A 310 -6.94 -10.48 -1.58
C ALA A 310 -6.25 -11.60 -0.78
N PRO A 311 -6.68 -12.87 -0.92
CA PRO A 311 -5.99 -14.00 -0.30
C PRO A 311 -4.64 -14.17 -0.98
N ALA A 312 -3.58 -14.47 -0.23
CA ALA A 312 -2.26 -14.72 -0.78
C ALA A 312 -1.52 -15.85 -0.04
N GLY A 313 -2.04 -17.07 -0.14
CA GLY A 313 -1.55 -18.22 0.62
C GLY A 313 -1.79 -18.01 2.13
N PRO A 314 -0.75 -18.10 3.00
CA PRO A 314 -0.91 -17.87 4.43
C PRO A 314 -0.86 -16.37 4.81
N TYR A 315 -1.05 -15.50 3.81
CA TYR A 315 -1.12 -14.05 3.97
C TYR A 315 -2.43 -13.50 3.43
N ARG A 316 -2.81 -12.33 3.91
CA ARG A 316 -3.86 -11.48 3.36
C ARG A 316 -3.20 -10.21 2.84
N LEU A 317 -3.41 -9.91 1.56
CA LEU A 317 -3.01 -8.64 0.99
C LEU A 317 -4.08 -7.60 1.28
N LEU A 318 -3.67 -6.42 1.73
CA LEU A 318 -4.50 -5.22 1.71
C LEU A 318 -3.95 -4.30 0.63
N VAL A 319 -4.80 -3.85 -0.28
CA VAL A 319 -4.44 -3.05 -1.45
C VAL A 319 -5.25 -1.76 -1.40
N SER A 320 -4.58 -0.63 -1.30
CA SER A 320 -5.21 0.69 -1.24
C SER A 320 -5.03 1.40 -2.58
N VAL A 321 -6.11 1.97 -3.11
CA VAL A 321 -6.14 2.69 -4.39
C VAL A 321 -6.80 4.05 -4.19
N ASP A 322 -6.14 5.13 -4.61
CA ASP A 322 -6.72 6.47 -4.74
C ASP A 322 -7.77 6.44 -5.86
N ARG A 323 -9.03 6.76 -5.55
CA ARG A 323 -10.15 6.68 -6.50
C ARG A 323 -10.14 7.79 -7.55
N THR A 324 -9.61 8.95 -7.19
CA THR A 324 -9.59 10.14 -8.05
C THR A 324 -8.55 10.00 -9.16
N ARG A 325 -7.39 9.44 -8.78
CA ARG A 325 -6.24 9.23 -9.67
C ARG A 325 -6.16 7.82 -10.25
N ALA A 326 -6.93 6.88 -9.67
CA ALA A 326 -6.81 5.44 -9.89
C ALA A 326 -5.38 4.94 -9.61
N HIS A 327 -4.67 5.56 -8.67
CA HIS A 327 -3.30 5.21 -8.34
C HIS A 327 -3.29 4.17 -7.21
N LEU A 328 -2.53 3.11 -7.39
CA LEU A 328 -2.16 2.24 -6.28
C LEU A 328 -1.34 3.07 -5.28
N THR A 329 -1.74 3.13 -4.02
CA THR A 329 -1.04 3.92 -2.99
C THR A 329 -0.29 3.05 -2.00
N ASP A 330 -0.81 1.88 -1.67
CA ASP A 330 -0.23 1.00 -0.66
C ASP A 330 -0.64 -0.46 -0.90
N ILE A 331 0.29 -1.37 -0.65
CA ILE A 331 0.06 -2.82 -0.56
C ILE A 331 0.68 -3.29 0.74
N GLN A 332 -0.07 -4.06 1.54
CA GLN A 332 0.40 -4.67 2.77
C GLN A 332 0.15 -6.17 2.74
N ALA A 333 1.11 -6.97 3.19
CA ALA A 333 0.93 -8.38 3.45
C ALA A 333 0.85 -8.62 4.96
N LEU A 334 -0.30 -9.12 5.41
CA LEU A 334 -0.55 -9.49 6.81
C LEU A 334 -0.54 -11.01 6.95
N ALA A 335 0.17 -11.54 7.95
CA ALA A 335 0.09 -12.95 8.29
C ALA A 335 -1.34 -13.32 8.72
N THR A 336 -1.91 -14.40 8.17
CA THR A 336 -3.24 -14.89 8.59
C THR A 336 -3.16 -16.10 9.50
N SER A 337 -1.99 -16.74 9.58
CA SER A 337 -1.78 -17.97 10.33
C SER A 337 -0.42 -17.96 11.04
N PRO A 338 -0.34 -18.53 12.26
CA PRO A 338 0.92 -18.80 12.95
C PRO A 338 1.88 -19.70 12.16
N ALA A 339 1.40 -20.45 11.16
CA ALA A 339 2.24 -21.27 10.29
C ALA A 339 3.30 -20.46 9.52
N THR A 340 3.09 -19.15 9.38
CA THR A 340 4.07 -18.20 8.81
C THR A 340 5.23 -17.87 9.75
N GLY A 341 5.17 -18.31 11.02
CA GLY A 341 6.07 -17.88 12.09
C GLY A 341 5.70 -16.54 12.73
N PHE A 342 4.67 -15.84 12.23
CA PHE A 342 4.19 -14.57 12.78
C PHE A 342 2.81 -14.71 13.42
N ALA A 343 2.51 -13.87 14.41
CA ALA A 343 1.15 -13.77 14.94
C ALA A 343 0.19 -13.30 13.83
N PRO A 344 -1.05 -13.83 13.75
CA PRO A 344 -2.05 -13.32 12.82
C PRO A 344 -2.24 -11.80 12.95
N GLY A 345 -2.32 -11.10 11.82
CA GLY A 345 -2.36 -9.64 11.74
C GLY A 345 -0.99 -8.95 11.70
N THR A 346 0.12 -9.68 11.86
CA THR A 346 1.46 -9.09 11.76
C THR A 346 1.75 -8.65 10.32
N LEU A 347 2.13 -7.39 10.14
CA LEU A 347 2.64 -6.86 8.87
C LEU A 347 4.01 -7.48 8.56
N VAL A 348 4.09 -8.27 7.49
CA VAL A 348 5.35 -8.93 7.08
C VAL A 348 6.05 -8.20 5.94
N SER A 349 5.29 -7.59 5.04
CA SER A 349 5.83 -6.79 3.94
C SER A 349 4.84 -5.69 3.58
N SER A 350 5.36 -4.59 3.07
CA SER A 350 4.56 -3.49 2.55
C SER A 350 5.25 -2.84 1.37
N ALA A 351 4.50 -2.18 0.50
CA ALA A 351 4.99 -1.27 -0.50
C ALA A 351 4.03 -0.08 -0.59
N ARG A 352 4.54 1.13 -0.44
CA ARG A 352 3.83 2.39 -0.62
C ARG A 352 4.34 3.07 -1.87
N PHE A 353 3.41 3.61 -2.65
CA PHE A 353 3.68 4.19 -3.95
C PHE A 353 3.30 5.67 -3.93
N SER A 354 4.15 6.51 -4.49
CA SER A 354 3.82 7.91 -4.78
C SER A 354 4.23 8.26 -6.20
N TYR A 355 3.44 9.15 -6.82
CA TYR A 355 3.58 9.55 -8.21
C TYR A 355 3.63 11.07 -8.28
N GLN A 356 4.67 11.60 -8.91
CA GLN A 356 4.87 13.03 -9.09
C GLN A 356 5.38 13.31 -10.49
N THR A 357 4.98 14.43 -11.09
CA THR A 357 5.60 14.92 -12.32
C THR A 357 6.72 15.88 -11.95
N THR A 358 7.91 15.69 -12.52
CA THR A 358 9.11 16.50 -12.22
C THR A 358 9.88 16.80 -13.49
N ASP A 359 10.47 17.98 -13.59
CA ASP A 359 11.33 18.37 -14.72
C ASP A 359 12.77 17.87 -14.57
N ARG A 360 13.10 17.20 -13.45
CA ARG A 360 14.45 16.70 -13.14
C ARG A 360 14.45 15.21 -12.86
N ALA A 361 15.42 14.52 -13.43
CA ALA A 361 15.67 13.11 -13.18
C ALA A 361 16.78 12.94 -12.14
N GLY A 362 16.40 12.77 -10.86
CA GLY A 362 17.30 12.31 -9.79
C GLY A 362 18.14 13.36 -9.06
N ASP A 363 17.87 14.66 -9.26
CA ASP A 363 18.65 15.76 -8.63
C ASP A 363 18.20 16.12 -7.21
#